data_AF-A0A7W3N758-F1
#
_entry.id   AF-A0A7W3N758-F1
#
_cell.length_a   1.000
_cell.length_b   1.000
_cell.length_c   1.000
_cell.angle_alpha   90.00
_cell.angle_beta   90.00
_cell.angle_gamma   90.00
#
_symmetry.space_group_name_H-M   'P 1'
#
loop_
_entity.id
_entity.type
_entity.pdbx_description
1 polymer ?
#
loop_
_entity_poly.entity_id
_entity_poly.type
_entity_poly.pdbx_seq_one_letter_code
_entity_poly.pdbx_strand_id
1 'polypeptide(L)' 'MLLSHHVTVEQRQQIKRFKQQIQDAKTLDERRLYQAQLNKFVERLFIENRLQRSGEQ' A
#
# COMPACT_ATOMS: atom_id res chain seq x y z
N MET A 1 5.39 2.84 -15.06
CA MET A 1 4.07 2.60 -14.41
C MET A 1 3.92 1.10 -14.18
N LEU A 2 4.10 0.62 -12.93
CA LEU A 2 4.18 -0.83 -12.61
C LEU A 2 3.04 -1.33 -11.71
N LEU A 3 2.14 -0.46 -11.26
CA LEU A 3 1.13 -0.76 -10.23
C LEU A 3 -0.33 -0.80 -10.73
N SER A 4 -0.61 -0.39 -11.97
CA SER A 4 -2.02 -0.22 -12.40
C SER A 4 -2.76 -1.53 -12.69
N HIS A 5 -2.07 -2.62 -13.00
CA HIS A 5 -2.69 -3.88 -13.44
C HIS A 5 -2.85 -4.96 -12.36
N HIS A 6 -2.13 -4.89 -11.24
CA HIS A 6 -2.09 -5.99 -10.26
C HIS A 6 -2.50 -5.59 -8.83
N VAL A 7 -3.15 -4.44 -8.66
CA VAL A 7 -3.70 -4.05 -7.36
C VAL A 7 -5.20 -4.35 -7.38
N THR A 8 -5.61 -5.27 -6.50
CA THR A 8 -7.03 -5.66 -6.37
C THR A 8 -7.87 -4.46 -5.90
N VAL A 9 -9.19 -4.56 -6.09
CA VAL A 9 -10.12 -3.51 -5.64
C VAL A 9 -10.00 -3.29 -4.14
N GLU A 10 -9.85 -4.35 -3.36
CA GLU A 10 -9.66 -4.28 -1.90
C GLU A 10 -8.37 -3.55 -1.52
N GLN A 11 -7.25 -3.88 -2.16
CA GLN A 11 -5.97 -3.22 -1.93
C GLN A 11 -6.02 -1.73 -2.27
N ARG A 12 -6.74 -1.33 -3.33
CA ARG A 12 -6.97 0.09 -3.66
C ARG A 12 -7.79 0.79 -2.59
N GLN A 13 -8.85 0.16 -2.07
CA GLN A 13 -9.64 0.72 -0.98
C GLN A 13 -8.79 0.90 0.29
N GLN A 14 -7.91 -0.05 0.58
CA GLN A 14 -7.01 0.01 1.73
C GLN A 14 -5.99 1.14 1.61
N ILE A 15 -5.38 1.32 0.43
CA ILE A 15 -4.51 2.46 0.13
C ILE A 15 -5.27 3.78 0.27
N LYS A 16 -6.52 3.84 -0.21
CA LYS A 16 -7.37 5.04 -0.07
C LYS A 16 -7.65 5.37 1.40
N ARG A 17 -7.92 4.36 2.23
CA ARG A 17 -8.10 4.54 3.69
C ARG A 17 -6.84 5.09 4.35
N PHE A 18 -5.67 4.52 4.07
CA PHE A 18 -4.40 5.04 4.61
C PHE A 18 -4.14 6.49 4.18
N LYS A 19 -4.39 6.83 2.91
CA LYS A 19 -4.26 8.22 2.43
C LYS A 19 -5.22 9.17 3.15
N GLN A 20 -6.45 8.72 3.42
CA GLN A 20 -7.42 9.50 4.17
C GLN A 20 -6.96 9.72 5.63
N GLN A 21 -6.44 8.68 6.29
CA GLN A 21 -5.91 8.78 7.65
C GLN A 21 -4.67 9.70 7.73
N ILE A 22 -3.79 9.66 6.73
CA ILE A 22 -2.66 10.60 6.60
C ILE A 22 -3.14 12.04 6.44
N GLN A 23 -4.23 12.25 5.70
CA GLN A 23 -4.83 13.57 5.48
C GLN A 23 -5.55 14.09 6.73
N ASP A 24 -6.22 13.21 7.47
CA ASP A 24 -6.98 13.54 8.68
C ASP A 24 -6.11 13.61 9.96
N ALA A 25 -4.88 13.09 9.89
CA ALA A 25 -3.93 13.09 11.00
C ALA A 25 -3.69 14.51 11.54
N LYS A 26 -3.94 14.68 12.84
CA LYS A 26 -3.83 15.98 13.51
C LYS A 26 -2.40 16.28 13.95
N THR A 27 -1.58 15.25 14.07
CA THR A 27 -0.18 15.37 14.49
C THR A 27 0.78 14.84 13.42
N LEU A 28 1.99 15.39 13.40
CA LEU A 28 3.06 14.91 12.52
C LEU A 28 3.45 13.47 12.82
N ASP A 29 3.31 13.03 14.07
CA ASP A 29 3.66 11.68 14.50
C ASP A 29 2.66 10.65 13.98
N GLU A 30 1.35 10.91 14.12
CA GLU A 30 0.30 10.08 13.51
C GLU A 30 0.46 10.00 11.99
N ARG A 31 0.77 11.14 11.35
CA ARG A 31 0.99 11.18 9.90
C ARG A 31 2.16 10.30 9.49
N ARG A 32 3.26 10.32 10.24
CA ARG A 32 4.42 9.44 10.03
C ARG A 32 4.07 7.98 10.26
N LEU A 33 3.28 7.67 11.29
CA LEU A 33 2.82 6.31 11.58
C LEU A 33 2.00 5.74 10.43
N TYR A 34 0.99 6.48 9.95
CA TYR A 34 0.14 6.05 8.83
C TYR A 34 0.92 5.96 7.52
N GLN A 35 1.86 6.87 7.28
CA GLN A 35 2.78 6.80 6.14
C GLN A 35 3.65 5.54 6.19
N ALA A 36 4.18 5.18 7.36
CA ALA A 36 4.97 3.97 7.55
C ALA A 36 4.14 2.70 7.35
N GLN A 37 2.88 2.68 7.81
CA GLN A 37 1.95 1.58 7.58
C GLN A 37 1.63 1.43 6.09
N LEU A 38 1.38 2.53 5.37
CA LEU A 38 1.17 2.52 3.93
C LEU A 38 2.40 1.98 3.18
N ASN A 39 3.60 2.41 3.55
CA ASN A 39 4.84 1.94 2.92
C ASN A 39 5.02 0.42 3.10
N LYS A 40 4.84 -0.10 4.33
CA LYS A 40 4.90 -1.55 4.59
C LYS A 40 3.85 -2.33 3.82
N PHE A 41 2.64 -1.76 3.69
CA PHE A 41 1.57 -2.38 2.92
C PHE A 41 1.95 -2.49 1.43
N VAL A 42 2.41 -1.39 0.82
CA VAL A 42 2.83 -1.37 -0.59
C VAL A 42 4.04 -2.27 -0.83
N GLU A 43 5.00 -2.32 0.11
CA GLU A 43 6.15 -3.22 0.03
C GLU A 43 5.71 -4.69 0.03
N ARG A 44 4.78 -5.08 0.92
CA ARG A 44 4.21 -6.42 0.93
C ARG A 44 3.50 -6.74 -0.38
N LEU A 45 2.67 -5.82 -0.89
CA LEU A 45 2.02 -5.98 -2.18
C LEU A 45 3.01 -6.19 -3.32
N PHE A 46 4.13 -5.47 -3.30
CA PHE A 46 5.17 -5.63 -4.30
C PHE A 46 5.85 -7.00 -4.22
N ILE A 47 6.14 -7.49 -3.01
CA ILE A 47 6.72 -8.82 -2.79
C ILE A 47 5.75 -9.91 -3.21
N GLU A 48 4.47 -9.83 -2.82
CA GLU A 48 3.44 -10.80 -3.20
C GLU A 48 3.29 -10.87 -4.73
N ASN A 49 3.22 -9.71 -5.39
CA ASN A 49 3.15 -9.64 -6.85
C ASN A 49 4.42 -10.15 -7.54
N ARG A 50 5.60 -9.90 -6.95
CA ARG A 50 6.87 -10.40 -7.47
C ARG A 50 6.97 -11.93 -7.31
N LEU A 51 6.54 -12.48 -6.18
CA LEU A 51 6.50 -13.92 -5.93
C LEU A 51 5.54 -14.65 -6.87
N GLN A 52 4.35 -14.08 -7.11
CA GLN A 52 3.41 -14.63 -8.09
C GLN A 52 4.02 -14.74 -9.49
N ARG A 53 4.86 -13.77 -9.90
CA ARG A 53 5.55 -13.81 -11.19
C ARG A 53 6.72 -14.80 -11.26
N SER A 54 7.32 -15.16 -10.12
CA SER A 54 8.44 -16.11 -10.06
C SER A 54 7.99 -17.57 -9.91
N GLY A 55 6.72 -17.84 -9.61
CA GLY A 55 6.13 -19.19 -9.61
C GLY A 55 5.57 -19.65 -10.96
N GLU A 56 5.63 -18.80 -11.99
CA GLU A 56 5.15 -19.05 -13.36
C GLU A 56 6.31 -19.33 -14.36
N GLN A 57 7.45 -19.83 -13.88
CA GLN A 57 8.57 -20.27 -14.74
C GLN A 57 8.90 -21.74 -14.56
#